data_AF-A0A9D1KNZ9-F1
#
_entry.id   AF-A0A9D1KNZ9-F1
#
_cell.length_a   1.000
_cell.length_b   1.000
_cell.length_c   1.000
_cell.angle_alpha   90.00
_cell.angle_beta   90.00
_cell.angle_gamma   90.00
#
_symmetry.space_group_name_H-M   'P 1'
#
loop_
_entity.id
_entity.type
_entity.pdbx_description
1 polymer ?
#
loop_
_entity_poly.entity_id
_entity_poly.type
_entity_poly.pdbx_seq_one_letter_code
_entity_poly.pdbx_strand_id
1 'polypeptide(L)'
;MTTHPDVPLPETSVPVPSITDLPTPARDWLTEVERGLGDADEADRREVVDGFRAHLGDALAEGREVDDVLTSLGSSRTVIAQTRQELGLGERRDPAATASRILALATVGLSLLTTIVMILIAPARSVRDGEVVWTLLTQGMDPWTTFVCILPTVAASLLVLASRTSSAAVRTGVTLGVAVALSAWVLLAMASVGWFWMPTALTAWLCLVVPWRMRSARHPSRGIGWVVAAVLPAVCVLTAVATGTVQLGGPGSLLPLLVPLVAALCLSIRSRLTSGLVIIAGLAVMTIGVVSADLLMLGFWVVGGCYVALGCGRWTQAVQAPARRPFAA
;
A
#
# COMPACT_ATOMS: atom_id res chain seq x y z
N MET A 1 25.92 54.76 25.54
CA MET A 1 26.00 53.81 26.66
C MET A 1 24.78 54.02 27.54
N THR A 2 23.68 53.35 27.21
CA THR A 2 22.46 53.31 28.01
C THR A 2 22.41 51.92 28.63
N THR A 3 22.75 51.85 29.92
CA THR A 3 22.65 50.65 30.75
C THR A 3 21.17 50.27 30.88
N HIS A 4 20.78 49.16 30.26
CA HIS A 4 19.46 48.58 30.44
C HIS A 4 19.35 48.11 31.91
N PRO A 5 18.34 48.54 32.68
CA PRO A 5 18.18 48.09 34.06
C PRO A 5 17.89 46.58 34.09
N ASP A 6 18.61 45.87 34.97
CA ASP A 6 18.36 44.47 35.31
C ASP A 6 16.92 44.34 35.83
N VAL A 7 16.02 43.86 34.99
CA VAL A 7 14.67 43.47 35.39
C VAL A 7 14.80 42.08 36.04
N PRO A 8 14.56 41.92 37.34
CA PRO A 8 14.59 40.62 37.99
C PRO A 8 13.53 39.72 37.33
N LEU A 9 13.98 38.60 36.76
CA LEU A 9 13.07 37.61 36.19
C LEU A 9 12.24 37.01 37.33
N PRO A 10 10.89 37.03 37.26
CA PRO A 10 10.06 36.43 38.29
C PRO A 10 10.30 34.91 38.31
N GLU A 11 10.90 34.41 39.40
CA GLU A 11 11.26 33.00 39.62
C GLU A 11 10.07 32.07 39.93
N THR A 12 8.83 32.49 39.69
CA THR A 12 7.66 31.62 39.89
C THR A 12 7.41 30.79 38.64
N SER A 13 8.24 29.77 38.42
CA SER A 13 7.93 28.72 37.46
C SER A 13 6.75 27.91 38.01
N VAL A 14 5.55 28.20 37.51
CA VAL A 14 4.37 27.38 37.77
C VAL A 14 4.68 25.97 37.26
N PRO A 15 4.54 24.91 38.09
CA PRO A 15 4.83 23.56 37.67
C PRO A 15 3.92 23.18 36.50
N VAL A 16 4.52 22.80 35.36
CA VAL A 16 3.78 22.38 34.17
C VAL A 16 2.94 21.14 34.54
N PRO A 17 1.61 21.16 34.34
CA PRO A 17 0.76 20.04 34.73
C PRO A 17 1.12 18.79 33.94
N SER A 18 1.01 17.63 34.59
CA SER A 18 1.25 16.36 33.92
C SER A 18 0.13 16.07 32.92
N ILE A 19 0.40 15.32 31.85
CA ILE A 19 -0.62 14.93 30.85
C ILE A 19 -1.81 14.22 31.50
N THR A 20 -1.57 13.52 32.62
CA THR A 20 -2.60 12.80 33.38
C THR A 20 -3.53 13.71 34.16
N ASP A 21 -3.14 14.96 34.41
CA ASP A 21 -3.95 15.95 35.12
C ASP A 21 -4.93 16.68 34.18
N LEU A 22 -4.67 16.63 32.87
CA LEU A 22 -5.54 17.25 31.88
C LEU A 22 -6.83 16.43 31.66
N PRO A 23 -7.98 17.10 31.45
CA PRO A 23 -9.22 16.46 31.04
C PRO A 23 -9.07 15.64 29.75
N THR A 24 -9.84 14.57 29.60
CA THR A 24 -9.76 13.62 28.47
C THR A 24 -9.79 14.30 27.09
N PRO A 25 -10.67 15.29 26.81
CA PRO A 25 -10.69 15.96 25.50
C PRO A 25 -9.38 16.68 25.17
N ALA A 26 -8.78 17.37 26.14
CA ALA A 26 -7.50 18.07 25.97
C ALA A 26 -6.34 17.08 25.78
N ARG A 27 -6.35 15.96 26.51
CA ARG A 27 -5.37 14.89 26.36
C ARG A 27 -5.45 14.24 24.99
N ASP A 28 -6.65 13.93 24.52
CA ASP A 28 -6.89 13.34 23.20
C ASP A 28 -6.42 14.29 22.09
N TRP A 29 -6.72 15.59 22.24
CA TRP A 29 -6.26 16.64 21.34
C TRP A 29 -4.73 16.74 21.30
N LEU A 30 -4.05 16.80 22.45
CA LEU A 30 -2.58 16.84 22.52
C LEU A 30 -1.95 15.58 21.93
N THR A 31 -2.54 14.42 22.20
CA THR A 31 -2.09 13.14 21.64
C THR A 31 -2.22 13.13 20.11
N GLU A 32 -3.26 13.79 19.56
CA GLU A 32 -3.40 13.95 18.12
C GLU A 32 -2.34 14.91 17.54
N VAL A 33 -2.06 16.03 18.22
CA VAL A 33 -0.99 16.98 17.82
C VAL A 33 0.38 16.32 17.85
N GLU A 34 0.74 15.64 18.94
CA GLU A 34 2.00 14.91 19.06
C GLU A 34 2.15 13.86 17.96
N ARG A 35 1.10 13.08 17.69
CA ARG A 35 1.10 12.10 16.59
C ARG A 35 1.21 12.77 15.21
N GLY A 36 0.60 13.94 15.05
CA GLY A 36 0.64 14.77 13.85
C GLY A 36 2.04 15.28 13.52
N LEU A 37 2.82 15.61 14.57
CA LEU A 37 4.21 16.08 14.52
C LEU A 37 5.25 14.95 14.63
N GLY A 38 4.86 13.69 14.51
CA GLY A 38 5.76 12.54 14.73
C GLY A 38 6.94 12.41 13.75
N ASP A 39 6.99 13.20 12.68
CA ASP A 39 8.11 13.33 11.73
C ASP A 39 9.02 14.54 12.03
N ALA A 40 8.64 15.42 12.94
CA ALA A 40 9.49 16.48 13.47
C ALA A 40 10.62 15.89 14.33
N ASP A 41 11.69 16.66 14.50
CA ASP A 41 12.75 16.30 15.43
C ASP A 41 12.19 16.21 16.85
N GLU A 42 12.72 15.24 17.61
CA GLU A 42 12.18 14.88 18.91
C GLU A 42 12.20 16.06 19.91
N ALA A 43 13.22 16.92 19.80
CA ALA A 43 13.34 18.12 20.61
C ALA A 43 12.23 19.13 20.27
N ASP A 44 12.11 19.52 19.00
CA ASP A 44 11.10 20.46 18.52
C ASP A 44 9.68 19.96 18.81
N ARG A 45 9.42 18.66 18.60
CA ARG A 45 8.12 18.07 18.91
C ARG A 45 7.79 18.19 20.38
N ARG A 46 8.74 17.88 21.27
CA ARG A 46 8.53 17.99 22.72
C ARG A 46 8.31 19.44 23.12
N GLU A 47 9.11 20.37 22.63
CA GLU A 47 8.97 21.80 22.91
C GLU A 47 7.58 22.32 22.54
N VAL A 48 7.10 22.00 21.33
CA VAL A 48 5.77 22.43 20.88
C VAL A 48 4.65 21.80 21.70
N VAL A 49 4.70 20.49 21.93
CA VAL A 49 3.66 19.77 22.70
C VAL A 49 3.64 20.24 24.16
N ASP A 50 4.81 20.50 24.75
CA ASP A 50 4.93 21.02 26.10
C ASP A 50 4.43 22.47 26.18
N GLY A 51 4.66 23.29 25.14
CA GLY A 51 4.10 24.64 25.02
C GLY A 51 2.57 24.64 24.99
N PHE A 52 1.95 23.77 24.18
CA PHE A 52 0.49 23.62 24.17
C PHE A 52 -0.04 23.05 25.49
N ARG A 53 0.68 22.12 26.13
CA ARG A 53 0.30 21.57 27.43
C ARG A 53 0.31 22.65 28.51
N ALA A 54 1.34 23.49 28.55
CA ALA A 54 1.43 24.61 29.47
C ALA A 54 0.27 25.59 29.24
N HIS A 55 0.03 25.98 27.97
CA HIS A 55 -1.07 26.90 27.64
C HIS A 55 -2.46 26.36 28.01
N LEU A 56 -2.70 25.06 27.80
CA LEU A 56 -3.93 24.40 28.25
C LEU A 56 -4.02 24.38 29.78
N GLY A 57 -2.92 24.08 30.47
CA GLY A 57 -2.83 24.10 31.92
C GLY A 57 -3.20 25.46 32.52
N ASP A 58 -2.58 26.52 32.00
CA ASP A 58 -2.81 27.90 32.44
C ASP A 58 -4.27 28.32 32.21
N ALA A 59 -4.82 28.03 31.03
CA ALA A 59 -6.21 28.34 30.70
C ALA A 59 -7.22 27.65 31.64
N LEU A 60 -6.95 26.40 32.01
CA LEU A 60 -7.80 25.65 32.93
C LEU A 60 -7.64 26.13 34.37
N ALA A 61 -6.43 26.54 34.78
CA ALA A 61 -6.18 27.12 36.10
C ALA A 61 -6.90 28.48 36.28
N GLU A 62 -7.10 29.22 35.19
CA GLU A 62 -7.93 30.43 35.15
C GLU A 62 -9.44 30.15 35.22
N GLY A 63 -9.85 28.87 35.22
CA GLY A 63 -11.26 28.46 35.30
C GLY A 63 -12.02 28.48 33.98
N ARG A 64 -11.32 28.52 32.83
CA ARG A 64 -11.98 28.40 31.51
C ARG A 64 -12.42 26.96 31.25
N GLU A 65 -13.53 26.79 30.53
CA GLU A 65 -13.99 25.46 30.13
C GLU A 65 -13.11 24.88 29.01
N VAL A 66 -12.84 23.57 29.08
CA VAL A 66 -11.97 22.86 28.12
C VAL A 66 -12.42 23.06 26.67
N ASP A 67 -13.72 22.97 26.41
CA ASP A 67 -14.26 23.06 25.05
C ASP A 67 -14.07 24.46 24.45
N ASP A 68 -14.17 25.51 25.27
CA ASP A 68 -13.89 26.89 24.85
C ASP A 68 -12.41 27.09 24.52
N VAL A 69 -11.51 26.52 25.34
CA VAL A 69 -10.07 26.59 25.11
C VAL A 69 -9.67 25.81 23.86
N LEU A 70 -10.23 24.61 23.65
CA LEU A 70 -9.96 23.83 22.44
C LEU A 70 -10.56 24.48 21.19
N THR A 71 -11.70 25.15 21.31
CA THR A 71 -12.31 25.91 20.21
C THR A 71 -11.46 27.12 19.84
N SER A 72 -10.88 27.82 20.82
CA SER A 72 -10.00 28.97 20.57
C SER A 72 -8.65 28.59 19.97
N LEU A 73 -8.07 27.46 20.40
CA LEU A 73 -6.88 26.87 19.78
C LEU A 73 -7.17 26.35 18.36
N GLY A 74 -8.42 26.00 18.08
CA GLY A 74 -8.86 25.43 16.82
C GLY A 74 -8.67 23.92 16.73
N SER A 75 -9.06 23.36 15.59
CA SER A 75 -8.94 21.92 15.38
C SER A 75 -7.47 21.48 15.42
N SER A 76 -7.19 20.33 16.03
CA SER A 76 -5.87 19.70 16.10
C SER A 76 -5.18 19.67 14.72
N ARG A 77 -5.95 19.41 13.65
CA ARG A 77 -5.47 19.40 12.26
C ARG A 77 -4.98 20.76 11.77
N THR A 78 -5.69 21.83 12.12
CA THR A 78 -5.29 23.20 11.76
C THR A 78 -3.99 23.56 12.46
N VAL A 79 -3.89 23.28 13.76
CA VAL A 79 -2.69 23.53 14.56
C VAL A 79 -1.50 22.71 14.04
N ILE A 80 -1.68 21.41 13.78
CA ILE A 80 -0.64 20.57 13.17
C ILE A 80 -0.17 21.16 11.84
N ALA A 81 -1.08 21.56 10.96
CA ALA A 81 -0.71 22.13 9.65
C ALA A 81 0.11 23.42 9.79
N GLN A 82 -0.31 24.31 10.70
CA GLN A 82 0.38 25.56 10.98
C GLN A 82 1.76 25.33 11.60
N THR A 83 1.84 24.55 12.69
CA THR A 83 3.12 24.23 13.35
C THR A 83 4.10 23.58 12.38
N ARG A 84 3.61 22.69 11.50
CA ARG A 84 4.47 22.09 10.47
C ARG A 84 5.04 23.14 9.53
N GLN A 85 4.22 24.08 9.08
CA GLN A 85 4.67 25.19 8.24
C GLN A 85 5.72 26.04 8.96
N GLU A 86 5.53 26.32 10.25
CA GLU A 86 6.47 27.07 11.10
C GLU A 86 7.80 26.32 11.26
N LEU A 87 7.75 25.00 11.46
CA LEU A 87 8.94 24.14 11.53
C LEU A 87 9.59 23.86 10.15
N GLY A 88 9.05 24.41 9.06
CA GLY A 88 9.51 24.12 7.70
C GLY A 88 9.27 22.67 7.25
N LEU A 89 8.44 21.94 7.99
CA LEU A 89 7.99 20.59 7.65
C LEU A 89 6.89 20.73 6.58
N GLY A 90 7.21 20.41 5.32
CA GLY A 90 6.22 20.43 4.25
C GLY A 90 4.94 19.64 4.57
N GLU A 91 3.86 19.84 3.81
CA GLU A 91 2.60 19.13 4.02
C GLU A 91 2.83 17.62 4.17
N ARG A 92 2.28 17.04 5.25
CA ARG A 92 2.36 15.60 5.49
C ARG A 92 1.59 14.90 4.38
N ARG A 93 2.30 14.33 3.41
CA ARG A 93 1.68 13.52 2.35
C ARG A 93 0.84 12.43 3.02
N ASP A 94 -0.46 12.36 2.72
CA ASP A 94 -1.34 11.30 3.25
C ASP A 94 -0.70 9.95 2.89
N PRO A 95 -0.22 9.19 3.89
CA PRO A 95 0.43 7.92 3.64
C PRO A 95 -0.48 6.96 2.88
N ALA A 96 -1.78 6.98 3.19
CA ALA A 96 -2.77 6.13 2.55
C ALA A 96 -3.01 6.54 1.08
N ALA A 97 -3.00 7.84 0.77
CA ALA A 97 -3.11 8.34 -0.61
C ALA A 97 -1.88 7.95 -1.44
N THR A 98 -0.69 8.07 -0.88
CA THR A 98 0.56 7.68 -1.56
C THR A 98 0.58 6.18 -1.85
N ALA A 99 0.18 5.35 -0.88
CA ALA A 99 0.06 3.91 -1.06
C ALA A 99 -0.96 3.55 -2.14
N SER A 100 -2.14 4.18 -2.11
CA SER A 100 -3.18 4.00 -3.12
C SER A 100 -2.68 4.34 -4.53
N ARG A 101 -1.93 5.44 -4.70
CA ARG A 101 -1.37 5.83 -6.00
C ARG A 101 -0.33 4.83 -6.51
N ILE A 102 0.56 4.36 -5.65
CA ILE A 102 1.57 3.34 -6.02
C ILE A 102 0.89 2.03 -6.43
N LEU A 103 -0.11 1.57 -5.67
CA LEU A 103 -0.87 0.36 -5.99
C LEU A 103 -1.71 0.52 -7.27
N ALA A 104 -2.29 1.70 -7.52
CA ALA A 104 -2.99 1.98 -8.76
C ALA A 104 -2.05 1.93 -9.97
N LEU A 105 -0.85 2.52 -9.87
CA LEU A 105 0.17 2.43 -10.91
C LEU A 105 0.66 0.99 -11.11
N ALA A 106 0.88 0.24 -10.04
CA ALA A 106 1.25 -1.18 -10.12
C ALA A 106 0.16 -2.02 -10.79
N THR A 107 -1.12 -1.74 -10.48
CA THR A 107 -2.27 -2.40 -11.11
C THR A 107 -2.31 -2.12 -12.61
N VAL A 108 -2.13 -0.86 -13.03
CA VAL A 108 -2.03 -0.51 -14.46
C VAL A 108 -0.84 -1.18 -15.12
N GLY A 109 0.33 -1.17 -14.47
CA GLY A 109 1.54 -1.81 -14.99
C GLY A 109 1.37 -3.32 -15.21
N LEU A 110 0.80 -4.02 -14.22
CA LEU A 110 0.46 -5.45 -14.33
C LEU A 110 -0.59 -5.71 -15.41
N SER A 111 -1.60 -4.84 -15.50
CA SER A 111 -2.64 -4.93 -16.52
C SER A 111 -2.05 -4.79 -17.93
N LEU A 112 -1.23 -3.76 -18.14
CA LEU A 112 -0.56 -3.50 -19.41
C LEU A 112 0.38 -4.64 -19.80
N LEU A 113 1.18 -5.11 -18.85
CA LEU A 113 2.08 -6.25 -19.04
C LEU A 113 1.28 -7.50 -19.43
N THR A 114 0.15 -7.76 -18.76
CA THR A 114 -0.76 -8.86 -19.08
C THR A 114 -1.34 -8.70 -20.48
N THR A 115 -1.82 -7.51 -20.86
CA THR A 115 -2.28 -7.23 -22.23
C THR A 115 -1.21 -7.54 -23.26
N ILE A 116 0.02 -7.07 -23.05
CA ILE A 116 1.13 -7.29 -23.98
C ILE A 116 1.44 -8.77 -24.13
N VAL A 117 1.53 -9.51 -23.02
CA VAL A 117 1.76 -10.96 -23.05
C VAL A 117 0.62 -11.70 -23.75
N MET A 118 -0.63 -11.32 -23.49
CA MET A 118 -1.79 -11.91 -24.17
C MET A 118 -1.81 -11.65 -25.66
N ILE A 119 -1.51 -10.42 -26.09
CA ILE A 119 -1.52 -10.09 -27.51
C ILE A 119 -0.34 -10.74 -28.24
N LEU A 120 0.87 -10.70 -27.66
CA LEU A 120 2.09 -11.07 -28.36
C LEU A 120 2.50 -12.53 -28.20
N ILE A 121 2.13 -13.19 -27.09
CA ILE A 121 2.75 -14.46 -26.67
C ILE A 121 1.72 -15.56 -26.52
N ALA A 122 0.50 -15.24 -26.08
CA ALA A 122 -0.49 -16.29 -25.88
C ALA A 122 -0.79 -17.02 -27.21
N PRO A 123 -0.62 -18.35 -27.25
CA PRO A 123 -0.99 -19.11 -28.43
C PRO A 123 -2.53 -19.19 -28.51
N ALA A 124 -3.10 -18.78 -29.64
CA ALA A 124 -4.50 -19.01 -29.94
C ALA A 124 -4.64 -20.37 -30.63
N ARG A 125 -5.62 -21.17 -30.18
CA ARG A 125 -6.12 -22.29 -30.98
C ARG A 125 -7.08 -21.73 -32.02
N SER A 126 -6.69 -21.80 -33.28
CA SER A 126 -7.60 -21.55 -34.40
C SER A 126 -7.91 -22.86 -35.11
N VAL A 127 -9.18 -23.11 -35.41
CA VAL A 127 -9.57 -24.21 -36.32
C VAL A 127 -9.61 -23.62 -37.72
N ARG A 128 -8.68 -24.05 -38.58
CA ARG A 128 -8.63 -23.64 -39.99
C ARG A 128 -8.76 -24.89 -40.84
N ASP A 129 -9.79 -24.93 -41.67
CA ASP A 129 -10.09 -26.07 -42.57
C ASP A 129 -10.25 -27.42 -41.84
N GLY A 130 -10.74 -27.40 -40.59
CA GLY A 130 -10.92 -28.60 -39.76
C GLY A 130 -9.67 -29.04 -39.00
N GLU A 131 -8.51 -28.42 -39.23
CA GLU A 131 -7.27 -28.67 -38.49
C GLU A 131 -7.07 -27.64 -37.36
N VAL A 132 -6.58 -28.12 -36.21
CA VAL A 132 -6.23 -27.26 -35.08
C VAL A 132 -4.83 -26.71 -35.33
N VAL A 133 -4.76 -25.46 -35.79
CA VAL A 133 -3.50 -24.75 -36.01
C VAL A 133 -3.28 -23.80 -34.84
N TRP A 134 -2.08 -23.88 -34.25
CA TRP A 134 -1.61 -22.93 -33.26
C TRP A 134 -1.11 -21.68 -33.98
N THR A 135 -1.83 -20.58 -33.81
CA THR A 135 -1.45 -19.28 -34.36
C THR A 135 -1.14 -18.32 -33.22
N LEU A 136 -0.21 -17.39 -33.46
CA LEU A 136 -0.05 -16.25 -32.56
C LEU A 136 -1.36 -15.44 -32.58
N LEU A 137 -1.79 -14.93 -31.41
CA LEU A 137 -3.01 -14.15 -31.28
C LEU A 137 -3.08 -13.03 -32.34
N THR A 138 -1.95 -12.37 -32.65
CA THR A 138 -1.85 -11.31 -33.67
C THR A 138 -2.20 -11.73 -35.10
N GLN A 139 -2.10 -13.02 -35.45
CA GLN A 139 -2.40 -13.51 -36.81
C GLN A 139 -3.81 -14.06 -36.96
N GLY A 140 -4.50 -14.33 -35.86
CA GLY A 140 -5.84 -14.96 -35.84
C GLY A 140 -6.94 -14.15 -35.17
N MET A 141 -6.61 -13.09 -34.44
CA MET A 141 -7.61 -12.27 -33.76
C MET A 141 -8.27 -11.28 -34.71
N ASP A 142 -9.59 -11.27 -34.67
CA ASP A 142 -10.35 -10.13 -35.13
C ASP A 142 -9.99 -8.88 -34.28
N PRO A 143 -10.08 -7.67 -34.86
CA PRO A 143 -9.87 -6.42 -34.13
C PRO A 143 -10.72 -6.33 -32.85
N TRP A 144 -11.89 -6.99 -32.85
CA TRP A 144 -12.80 -7.06 -31.72
C TRP A 144 -12.18 -7.78 -30.51
N THR A 145 -11.60 -8.97 -30.68
CA THR A 145 -10.96 -9.68 -29.55
C THR A 145 -9.81 -8.85 -28.98
N THR A 146 -9.06 -8.13 -29.83
CA THR A 146 -7.97 -7.26 -29.36
C THR A 146 -8.50 -6.12 -28.50
N PHE A 147 -9.58 -5.49 -28.95
CA PHE A 147 -10.28 -4.46 -28.17
C PHE A 147 -10.76 -5.00 -26.81
N VAL A 148 -11.38 -6.18 -26.82
CA VAL A 148 -11.86 -6.89 -25.62
C VAL A 148 -10.71 -7.16 -24.64
N CYS A 149 -9.52 -7.58 -25.12
CA CYS A 149 -8.33 -7.78 -24.28
C CYS A 149 -7.75 -6.49 -23.66
N ILE A 150 -8.07 -5.31 -24.22
CA ILE A 150 -7.58 -4.02 -23.70
C ILE A 150 -8.50 -3.47 -22.60
N LEU A 151 -9.78 -3.88 -22.56
CA LEU A 151 -10.77 -3.38 -21.60
C LEU A 151 -10.32 -3.46 -20.12
N PRO A 152 -9.71 -4.54 -19.62
CA PRO A 152 -9.24 -4.59 -18.24
C PRO A 152 -8.17 -3.53 -17.94
N THR A 153 -7.32 -3.20 -18.92
CA THR A 153 -6.29 -2.16 -18.79
C THR A 153 -6.88 -0.77 -18.79
N VAL A 154 -7.92 -0.53 -19.59
CA VAL A 154 -8.71 0.71 -19.51
C VAL A 154 -9.35 0.83 -18.14
N ALA A 155 -9.98 -0.23 -17.63
CA ALA A 155 -10.58 -0.23 -16.29
C ALA A 155 -9.53 0.04 -15.19
N ALA A 156 -8.36 -0.61 -15.26
CA ALA A 156 -7.26 -0.37 -14.33
C ALA A 156 -6.78 1.09 -14.36
N SER A 157 -6.75 1.74 -15.53
CA SER A 157 -6.31 3.14 -15.66
C SER A 157 -7.21 4.12 -14.90
N LEU A 158 -8.50 3.78 -14.73
CA LEU A 158 -9.44 4.57 -13.91
C LEU A 158 -9.01 4.63 -12.44
N LEU A 159 -8.25 3.65 -11.94
CA LEU A 159 -7.70 3.70 -10.57
C LEU A 159 -6.67 4.82 -10.41
N VAL A 160 -5.85 5.08 -11.44
CA VAL A 160 -4.90 6.17 -11.42
C VAL A 160 -5.63 7.51 -11.44
N LEU A 161 -6.69 7.63 -12.24
CA LEU A 161 -7.53 8.83 -12.26
C LEU A 161 -8.23 9.04 -10.90
N ALA A 162 -8.83 7.99 -10.34
CA ALA A 162 -9.45 8.02 -9.01
C ALA A 162 -8.47 8.42 -7.89
N SER A 163 -7.20 7.98 -7.99
CA SER A 163 -6.17 8.34 -7.01
C SER A 163 -5.83 9.83 -7.00
N ARG A 164 -6.13 10.58 -8.07
CA ARG A 164 -5.94 12.04 -8.16
C ARG A 164 -7.09 12.85 -7.56
N THR A 165 -8.24 12.20 -7.30
CA THR A 165 -9.41 12.89 -6.74
C THR A 165 -9.23 13.16 -5.24
N SER A 166 -9.68 14.34 -4.80
CA SER A 166 -9.69 14.72 -3.37
C SER A 166 -10.81 14.00 -2.59
N SER A 167 -11.94 13.71 -3.25
CA SER A 167 -13.08 13.04 -2.62
C SER A 167 -12.80 11.56 -2.30
N ALA A 168 -12.81 11.23 -1.02
CA ALA A 168 -12.63 9.85 -0.55
C ALA A 168 -13.77 8.92 -1.01
N ALA A 169 -15.00 9.42 -1.09
CA ALA A 169 -16.17 8.65 -1.51
C ALA A 169 -16.06 8.25 -2.99
N VAL A 170 -15.74 9.21 -3.87
CA VAL A 170 -15.56 8.95 -5.31
C VAL A 170 -14.42 7.96 -5.54
N ARG A 171 -13.26 8.19 -4.90
CA ARG A 171 -12.12 7.27 -5.01
C ARG A 171 -12.46 5.85 -4.57
N THR A 172 -13.18 5.69 -3.46
CA THR A 172 -13.56 4.37 -2.94
C THR A 172 -14.57 3.69 -3.88
N GLY A 173 -15.59 4.43 -4.35
CA GLY A 173 -16.59 3.92 -5.27
C GLY A 173 -15.99 3.46 -6.61
N VAL A 174 -15.12 4.28 -7.22
CA VAL A 174 -14.44 3.91 -8.47
C VAL A 174 -13.51 2.71 -8.26
N THR A 175 -12.73 2.71 -7.18
CA THR A 175 -11.81 1.60 -6.90
C THR A 175 -12.57 0.28 -6.68
N LEU A 176 -13.69 0.32 -5.96
CA LEU A 176 -14.57 -0.83 -5.77
C LEU A 176 -15.19 -1.31 -7.08
N GLY A 177 -15.72 -0.39 -7.89
CA GLY A 177 -16.27 -0.70 -9.20
C GLY A 177 -15.26 -1.39 -10.11
N VAL A 178 -14.03 -0.87 -10.19
CA VAL A 178 -12.95 -1.47 -10.98
C VAL A 178 -12.54 -2.84 -10.43
N ALA A 179 -12.38 -3.01 -9.11
CA ALA A 179 -12.02 -4.28 -8.51
C ALA A 179 -13.07 -5.37 -8.77
N VAL A 180 -14.36 -5.02 -8.66
CA VAL A 180 -15.48 -5.92 -8.98
C VAL A 180 -15.51 -6.24 -10.48
N ALA A 181 -15.37 -5.25 -11.36
CA ALA A 181 -15.37 -5.45 -12.81
C ALA A 181 -14.22 -6.36 -13.27
N LEU A 182 -13.01 -6.14 -12.76
CA LEU A 182 -11.85 -7.00 -13.04
C LEU A 182 -12.05 -8.41 -12.49
N SER A 183 -12.66 -8.56 -11.31
CA SER A 183 -12.95 -9.89 -10.76
C SER A 183 -14.01 -10.62 -11.59
N ALA A 184 -15.07 -9.92 -12.01
CA ALA A 184 -16.08 -10.46 -12.91
C ALA A 184 -15.47 -10.86 -14.26
N TRP A 185 -14.55 -10.06 -14.79
CA TRP A 185 -13.79 -10.40 -16.00
C TRP A 185 -12.98 -11.69 -15.85
N VAL A 186 -12.23 -11.80 -14.75
CA VAL A 186 -11.46 -13.02 -14.43
C VAL A 186 -12.38 -14.25 -14.41
N LEU A 187 -13.55 -14.15 -13.78
CA LEU A 187 -14.53 -15.24 -13.68
C LEU A 187 -15.18 -15.59 -15.02
N LEU A 188 -15.62 -14.59 -15.79
CA LEU A 188 -16.27 -14.79 -17.09
C LEU A 188 -15.30 -15.38 -18.12
N ALA A 189 -14.05 -14.96 -18.10
CA ALA A 189 -13.00 -15.46 -18.99
C ALA A 189 -12.22 -16.64 -18.39
N MET A 190 -12.62 -17.18 -17.24
CA MET A 190 -11.86 -18.19 -16.49
C MET A 190 -11.61 -19.47 -17.29
N ALA A 191 -12.51 -19.84 -18.21
CA ALA A 191 -12.30 -21.00 -19.07
C ALA A 191 -11.20 -20.80 -20.13
N SER A 192 -10.74 -19.57 -20.36
CA SER A 192 -9.76 -19.22 -21.39
C SER A 192 -8.59 -18.40 -20.81
N VAL A 193 -8.67 -17.08 -20.87
CA VAL A 193 -7.59 -16.13 -20.57
C VAL A 193 -7.80 -15.35 -19.27
N GLY A 194 -8.94 -15.55 -18.59
CA GLY A 194 -9.33 -14.80 -17.39
C GLY A 194 -8.30 -14.91 -16.28
N TRP A 195 -7.65 -16.06 -16.12
CA TRP A 195 -6.64 -16.28 -15.10
C TRP A 195 -5.42 -15.36 -15.19
N PHE A 196 -5.03 -14.92 -16.39
CA PHE A 196 -3.90 -13.98 -16.56
C PHE A 196 -4.17 -12.63 -15.90
N TRP A 197 -5.45 -12.27 -15.74
CA TRP A 197 -5.89 -11.03 -15.14
C TRP A 197 -6.06 -11.11 -13.63
N MET A 198 -5.90 -12.30 -13.03
CA MET A 198 -6.08 -12.49 -11.59
C MET A 198 -5.13 -11.61 -10.74
N PRO A 199 -3.82 -11.46 -11.06
CA PRO A 199 -2.96 -10.53 -10.34
C PRO A 199 -3.47 -9.09 -10.34
N THR A 200 -3.95 -8.61 -11.48
CA THR A 200 -4.50 -7.25 -11.65
C THR A 200 -5.76 -7.05 -10.83
N ALA A 201 -6.66 -8.04 -10.80
CA ALA A 201 -7.84 -8.00 -9.94
C ALA A 201 -7.46 -7.97 -8.45
N LEU A 202 -6.49 -8.79 -8.04
CA LEU A 202 -6.00 -8.80 -6.66
C LEU A 202 -5.35 -7.48 -6.26
N THR A 203 -4.55 -6.86 -7.13
CA THR A 203 -3.92 -5.56 -6.84
C THR A 203 -4.97 -4.45 -6.76
N ALA A 204 -6.02 -4.51 -7.56
CA ALA A 204 -7.16 -3.60 -7.44
C ALA A 204 -7.88 -3.72 -6.09
N TRP A 205 -8.06 -4.95 -5.57
CA TRP A 205 -8.57 -5.13 -4.20
C TRP A 205 -7.62 -4.59 -3.12
N LEU A 206 -6.30 -4.73 -3.31
CA LEU A 206 -5.32 -4.15 -2.40
C LEU A 206 -5.39 -2.62 -2.37
N CYS A 207 -5.76 -1.96 -3.47
CA CYS A 207 -6.01 -0.51 -3.49
C CYS A 207 -7.12 -0.08 -2.52
N LEU A 208 -8.05 -0.97 -2.12
CA LEU A 208 -9.06 -0.71 -1.10
C LEU A 208 -8.55 -1.06 0.30
N VAL A 209 -8.03 -2.28 0.45
CA VAL A 209 -7.69 -2.85 1.76
C VAL A 209 -6.52 -2.13 2.41
N VAL A 210 -5.48 -1.78 1.63
CA VAL A 210 -4.24 -1.18 2.17
C VAL A 210 -4.50 0.22 2.74
N PRO A 211 -5.08 1.18 1.99
CA PRO A 211 -5.36 2.51 2.54
C PRO A 211 -6.36 2.48 3.71
N TRP A 212 -7.38 1.60 3.65
CA TRP A 212 -8.34 1.43 4.74
C TRP A 212 -7.63 0.97 6.03
N ARG A 213 -6.78 -0.07 5.96
CA ARG A 213 -6.01 -0.54 7.11
C ARG A 213 -5.05 0.51 7.67
N MET A 214 -4.44 1.30 6.79
CA MET A 214 -3.54 2.38 7.22
C MET A 214 -4.29 3.49 7.98
N ARG A 215 -5.52 3.80 7.56
CA ARG A 215 -6.35 4.82 8.22
C ARG A 215 -7.01 4.33 9.51
N SER A 216 -7.39 3.05 9.58
CA SER A 216 -8.16 2.54 10.72
C SER A 216 -7.39 2.49 12.04
N ALA A 217 -6.05 2.59 12.05
CA ALA A 217 -5.16 2.77 13.23
C ALA A 217 -5.37 1.85 14.46
N ARG A 218 -6.35 0.93 14.45
CA ARG A 218 -6.63 -0.05 15.51
C ARG A 218 -5.66 -1.20 15.37
N HIS A 219 -4.47 -0.94 15.92
CA HIS A 219 -3.28 -1.78 15.90
C HIS A 219 -2.81 -2.17 14.49
N PRO A 220 -1.54 -1.90 14.13
CA PRO A 220 -0.88 -2.65 13.06
C PRO A 220 -0.73 -4.09 13.56
N SER A 221 -1.84 -4.85 13.57
CA SER A 221 -1.92 -6.19 14.10
C SER A 221 -0.88 -7.02 13.36
N ARG A 222 0.11 -7.41 14.15
CA ARG A 222 1.23 -8.31 13.87
C ARG A 222 1.04 -9.07 12.56
N GLY A 223 1.84 -8.68 11.55
CA GLY A 223 2.28 -9.30 10.28
C GLY A 223 1.68 -10.59 9.71
N ILE A 224 0.96 -11.41 10.47
CA ILE A 224 0.44 -12.72 10.11
C ILE A 224 -0.44 -12.65 8.88
N GLY A 225 -1.34 -11.66 8.77
CA GLY A 225 -2.21 -11.55 7.59
C GLY A 225 -1.44 -11.43 6.26
N TRP A 226 -0.31 -10.72 6.26
CA TRP A 226 0.56 -10.59 5.08
C TRP A 226 1.39 -11.85 4.84
N VAL A 227 1.80 -12.54 5.92
CA VAL A 227 2.50 -13.82 5.81
C VAL A 227 1.57 -14.90 5.24
N VAL A 228 0.34 -15.00 5.75
CA VAL A 228 -0.68 -15.92 5.24
C VAL A 228 -0.97 -15.62 3.77
N ALA A 229 -1.15 -14.35 3.39
CA ALA A 229 -1.35 -13.97 1.99
C ALA A 229 -0.14 -14.31 1.10
N ALA A 230 1.08 -14.23 1.62
CA ALA A 230 2.30 -14.60 0.88
C ALA A 230 2.52 -16.11 0.75
N VAL A 231 2.05 -16.87 1.74
CA VAL A 231 2.19 -18.33 1.81
C VAL A 231 1.07 -19.04 1.05
N LEU A 232 -0.11 -18.44 0.94
CA LEU A 232 -1.26 -19.06 0.25
C LEU A 232 -0.94 -19.52 -1.19
N PRO A 233 -0.28 -18.72 -2.06
CA PRO A 233 0.08 -19.17 -3.40
C PRO A 233 1.04 -20.37 -3.38
N ALA A 234 1.96 -20.41 -2.41
CA ALA A 234 2.87 -21.52 -2.18
C ALA A 234 2.12 -22.80 -1.85
N VAL A 235 1.13 -22.70 -0.95
CA VAL A 235 0.29 -23.83 -0.53
C VAL A 235 -0.56 -24.34 -1.69
N CYS A 236 -1.08 -23.47 -2.54
CA CYS A 236 -1.81 -23.88 -3.74
C CYS A 236 -0.92 -24.68 -4.70
N VAL A 237 0.30 -24.19 -4.96
CA VAL A 237 1.28 -24.89 -5.81
C VAL A 237 1.68 -26.24 -5.19
N LEU A 238 1.99 -26.25 -3.90
CA LEU A 238 2.30 -27.47 -3.14
C LEU A 238 1.18 -28.51 -3.22
N THR A 239 -0.07 -28.05 -3.06
CA THR A 239 -1.25 -28.92 -3.15
C THR A 239 -1.39 -29.50 -4.56
N ALA A 240 -1.17 -28.70 -5.61
CA ALA A 240 -1.22 -29.16 -6.99
C ALA A 240 -0.12 -30.19 -7.33
N VAL A 241 1.10 -29.99 -6.80
CA VAL A 241 2.18 -30.98 -6.93
C VAL A 241 1.83 -32.26 -6.17
N ALA A 242 1.32 -32.15 -4.94
CA ALA A 242 0.98 -33.29 -4.10
C ALA A 242 -0.17 -34.13 -4.65
N THR A 243 -1.14 -33.52 -5.34
CA THR A 243 -2.23 -34.24 -6.03
C THR A 243 -1.81 -34.83 -7.37
N GLY A 244 -0.56 -34.62 -7.80
CA GLY A 244 -0.05 -35.12 -9.07
C GLY A 244 -0.62 -34.41 -10.30
N THR A 245 -1.33 -33.27 -10.12
CA THR A 245 -1.85 -32.49 -11.25
C THR A 245 -0.73 -31.78 -12.00
N VAL A 246 0.40 -31.55 -11.35
CA VAL A 246 1.63 -30.98 -11.93
C VAL A 246 2.78 -31.95 -11.71
N GLN A 247 3.35 -32.50 -12.78
CA GLN A 247 4.56 -33.31 -12.72
C GLN A 247 5.80 -32.42 -12.76
N LEU A 248 6.64 -32.54 -11.73
CA LEU A 248 7.88 -31.79 -11.59
C LEU A 248 9.01 -32.49 -12.37
N GLY A 249 9.11 -32.22 -13.67
CA GLY A 249 9.97 -32.94 -14.61
C GLY A 249 11.46 -32.56 -14.67
N GLY A 250 12.01 -31.76 -13.75
CA GLY A 250 13.42 -31.35 -13.82
C GLY A 250 13.89 -30.44 -12.69
N PRO A 251 15.17 -30.04 -12.63
CA PRO A 251 15.70 -29.19 -11.56
C PRO A 251 15.01 -27.82 -11.45
N GLY A 252 14.43 -27.30 -12.54
CA GLY A 252 13.60 -26.08 -12.54
C GLY A 252 12.26 -26.22 -11.81
N SER A 253 11.87 -27.44 -11.43
CA SER A 253 10.61 -27.74 -10.76
C SER A 253 10.58 -27.34 -9.26
N LEU A 254 11.74 -27.11 -8.65
CA LEU A 254 11.86 -26.65 -7.26
C LEU A 254 11.75 -25.13 -7.12
N LEU A 255 11.99 -24.36 -8.19
CA LEU A 255 11.81 -22.90 -8.21
C LEU A 255 10.44 -22.43 -7.71
N PRO A 256 9.30 -22.99 -8.16
CA PRO A 256 7.98 -22.59 -7.67
C PRO A 256 7.76 -22.86 -6.17
N LEU A 257 8.59 -23.70 -5.57
CA LEU A 257 8.59 -24.04 -4.15
C LEU A 257 9.52 -23.12 -3.33
N LEU A 258 10.70 -22.78 -3.87
CA LEU A 258 11.69 -21.95 -3.21
C LEU A 258 11.32 -20.46 -3.22
N VAL A 259 10.81 -19.96 -4.35
CA VAL A 259 10.36 -18.57 -4.53
C VAL A 259 9.39 -18.13 -3.44
N PRO A 260 8.27 -18.84 -3.19
CA PRO A 260 7.33 -18.43 -2.15
C PRO A 260 7.94 -18.45 -0.75
N LEU A 261 8.80 -19.41 -0.47
CA LEU A 261 9.43 -19.56 0.84
C LEU A 261 10.40 -18.40 1.12
N VAL A 262 11.24 -18.06 0.13
CA VAL A 262 12.12 -16.90 0.18
C VAL A 262 11.32 -15.61 0.25
N ALA A 263 10.23 -15.49 -0.52
CA ALA A 263 9.36 -14.32 -0.47
C ALA A 263 8.69 -14.16 0.90
N ALA A 264 8.18 -15.24 1.50
CA ALA A 264 7.60 -15.24 2.84
C ALA A 264 8.64 -14.85 3.91
N LEU A 265 9.86 -15.38 3.81
CA LEU A 265 10.98 -15.02 4.67
C LEU A 265 11.36 -13.54 4.51
N CYS A 266 11.52 -13.05 3.29
CA CYS A 266 11.77 -11.64 3.00
C CYS A 266 10.66 -10.73 3.53
N LEU A 267 9.39 -11.13 3.37
CA LEU A 267 8.24 -10.41 3.90
C LEU A 267 8.19 -10.43 5.44
N SER A 268 8.78 -11.42 6.10
CA SER A 268 8.90 -11.41 7.57
C SER A 268 9.88 -10.33 8.06
N ILE A 269 10.90 -10.02 7.25
CA ILE A 269 11.90 -8.99 7.54
C ILE A 269 11.33 -7.62 7.15
N ARG A 270 11.10 -6.75 8.13
CA ARG A 270 10.48 -5.41 7.96
C ARG A 270 11.42 -4.37 7.34
N SER A 271 12.04 -4.66 6.19
CA SER A 271 12.92 -3.70 5.50
C SER A 271 12.34 -3.25 4.16
N ARG A 272 12.77 -2.07 3.70
CA ARG A 272 12.42 -1.57 2.35
C ARG A 272 13.05 -2.47 1.29
N LEU A 273 14.30 -2.88 1.51
CA LEU A 273 15.04 -3.75 0.61
C LEU A 273 14.34 -5.08 0.37
N THR A 274 13.79 -5.71 1.42
CA THR A 274 13.08 -7.00 1.27
C THR A 274 11.81 -6.86 0.45
N SER A 275 11.09 -5.73 0.59
CA SER A 275 9.91 -5.45 -0.23
C SER A 275 10.29 -5.28 -1.71
N GLY A 276 11.40 -4.59 -1.99
CA GLY A 276 11.93 -4.45 -3.36
C GLY A 276 12.35 -5.79 -3.96
N LEU A 277 13.05 -6.63 -3.18
CA LEU A 277 13.44 -7.98 -3.59
C LEU A 277 12.23 -8.86 -3.90
N VAL A 278 11.15 -8.76 -3.13
CA VAL A 278 9.91 -9.52 -3.38
C VAL A 278 9.24 -9.07 -4.68
N ILE A 279 9.24 -7.77 -4.99
CA ILE A 279 8.74 -7.26 -6.28
C ILE A 279 9.58 -7.80 -7.43
N ILE A 280 10.91 -7.70 -7.33
CA ILE A 280 11.84 -8.19 -8.37
C ILE A 280 11.68 -9.70 -8.57
N ALA A 281 11.61 -10.47 -7.47
CA ALA A 281 11.39 -11.90 -7.53
C ALA A 281 10.04 -12.24 -8.19
N GLY A 282 8.97 -11.52 -7.84
CA GLY A 282 7.66 -11.68 -8.46
C GLY A 282 7.69 -11.42 -9.96
N LEU A 283 8.32 -10.33 -10.40
CA LEU A 283 8.51 -10.01 -11.82
C LEU A 283 9.34 -11.07 -12.54
N ALA A 284 10.45 -11.52 -11.95
CA ALA A 284 11.30 -12.56 -12.52
C ALA A 284 10.52 -13.87 -12.71
N VAL A 285 9.69 -14.25 -11.74
CA VAL A 285 8.83 -15.44 -11.81
C VAL A 285 7.80 -15.31 -12.92
N MET A 286 7.19 -14.13 -13.09
CA MET A 286 6.28 -13.86 -14.21
C MET A 286 7.02 -14.00 -15.56
N THR A 287 8.22 -13.43 -15.68
CA THR A 287 9.03 -13.52 -16.91
C THR A 287 9.44 -14.97 -17.22
N ILE A 288 9.87 -15.74 -16.22
CA ILE A 288 10.18 -17.17 -16.39
C ILE A 288 8.94 -17.94 -16.83
N GLY A 289 7.77 -17.64 -16.24
CA GLY A 289 6.50 -18.22 -16.63
C GLY A 289 6.22 -18.02 -18.12
N VAL A 290 6.38 -16.79 -18.62
CA VAL A 290 6.20 -16.46 -20.05
C VAL A 290 7.13 -17.25 -20.95
N VAL A 291 8.40 -17.38 -20.58
CA VAL A 291 9.40 -18.12 -21.38
C VAL A 291 9.11 -19.62 -21.41
N SER A 292 8.56 -20.18 -20.33
CA SER A 292 8.28 -21.61 -20.22
C SER A 292 7.12 -22.10 -21.08
N ALA A 293 6.20 -21.21 -21.49
CA ALA A 293 5.04 -21.49 -22.37
C ALA A 293 4.10 -22.66 -21.98
N ASP A 294 4.29 -23.31 -20.83
CA ASP A 294 3.50 -24.47 -20.36
C ASP A 294 2.36 -24.08 -19.40
N LEU A 295 1.53 -25.05 -18.96
CA LEU A 295 0.51 -24.87 -17.91
C LEU A 295 1.07 -24.23 -16.62
N LEU A 296 2.37 -24.40 -16.38
CA LEU A 296 3.11 -23.75 -15.30
C LEU A 296 3.20 -22.22 -15.47
N MET A 297 3.12 -21.69 -16.69
CA MET A 297 3.08 -20.25 -16.97
C MET A 297 2.01 -19.57 -16.13
N LEU A 298 0.80 -20.14 -16.07
CA LEU A 298 -0.31 -19.56 -15.34
C LEU A 298 -0.06 -19.55 -13.83
N GLY A 299 0.46 -20.65 -13.30
CA GLY A 299 0.84 -20.76 -11.89
C GLY A 299 1.90 -19.73 -11.52
N PHE A 300 2.98 -19.66 -12.30
CA PHE A 300 4.05 -18.67 -12.11
C PHE A 300 3.56 -17.23 -12.29
N TRP A 301 2.67 -16.98 -13.24
CA TRP A 301 2.11 -15.66 -13.50
C TRP A 301 1.27 -15.16 -12.32
N VAL A 302 0.38 -16.01 -11.81
CA VAL A 302 -0.48 -15.69 -10.66
C VAL A 302 0.38 -15.52 -9.40
N VAL A 303 1.29 -16.44 -9.14
CA VAL A 303 2.18 -16.40 -7.97
C VAL A 303 3.09 -15.17 -8.01
N GLY A 304 3.74 -14.92 -9.14
CA GLY A 304 4.62 -13.76 -9.33
C GLY A 304 3.87 -12.44 -9.23
N GLY A 305 2.70 -12.34 -9.84
CA GLY A 305 1.82 -11.18 -9.74
C GLY A 305 1.33 -10.91 -8.31
N CYS A 306 0.99 -11.95 -7.55
CA CYS A 306 0.71 -11.85 -6.12
C CYS A 306 1.93 -11.29 -5.35
N TYR A 307 3.15 -11.74 -5.64
CA TYR A 307 4.34 -11.20 -4.98
C TYR A 307 4.59 -9.73 -5.30
N VAL A 308 4.40 -9.31 -6.55
CA VAL A 308 4.45 -7.90 -6.91
C VAL A 308 3.43 -7.09 -6.11
N ALA A 309 2.18 -7.58 -6.04
CA ALA A 309 1.10 -6.95 -5.29
C ALA A 309 1.44 -6.78 -3.80
N LEU A 310 1.90 -7.85 -3.15
CA LEU A 310 2.26 -7.87 -1.74
C LEU A 310 3.49 -7.02 -1.45
N GLY A 311 4.50 -7.09 -2.32
CA GLY A 311 5.73 -6.31 -2.24
C GLY A 311 5.45 -4.81 -2.36
N CYS A 312 4.60 -4.38 -3.30
CA CYS A 312 4.16 -2.99 -3.41
C CYS A 312 3.40 -2.53 -2.16
N GLY A 313 2.48 -3.36 -1.64
CA GLY A 313 1.75 -3.07 -0.40
C GLY A 313 2.69 -2.86 0.79
N ARG A 314 3.73 -3.68 0.93
CA ARG A 314 4.74 -3.54 1.99
C ARG A 314 5.70 -2.38 1.79
N TRP A 315 6.16 -2.15 0.56
CA TRP A 315 7.04 -1.03 0.23
C TRP A 315 6.42 0.30 0.64
N THR A 316 5.12 0.49 0.36
CA THR A 316 4.40 1.71 0.73
C THR A 316 4.36 1.93 2.24
N GLN A 317 4.18 0.87 3.04
CA GLN A 317 4.25 0.95 4.50
C GLN A 317 5.67 1.26 4.99
N ALA A 318 6.68 0.65 4.38
CA ALA A 318 8.07 0.80 4.80
C ALA A 318 8.65 2.19 4.47
N VAL A 319 8.24 2.81 3.35
CA VAL A 319 8.61 4.19 2.98
C VAL A 319 8.11 5.20 4.03
N GLN A 320 7.04 4.87 4.74
CA GLN A 320 6.37 5.77 5.67
C GLN A 320 6.68 5.50 7.13
N ALA A 321 7.34 4.38 7.44
CA ALA A 321 7.93 4.20 8.74
C ALA A 321 8.97 5.31 8.95
N PRO A 322 8.87 6.12 10.02
CA PRO A 322 9.88 7.14 10.32
C PRO A 322 11.24 6.43 10.34
N ALA A 323 12.22 7.02 9.66
CA ALA A 323 13.58 6.50 9.68
C ALA A 323 14.00 6.46 11.15
N ARG A 324 14.01 5.28 11.76
CA ARG A 324 14.57 5.11 13.09
C ARG A 324 16.01 5.55 12.93
N ARG A 325 16.35 6.74 13.43
CA ARG A 325 17.73 7.20 13.47
C ARG A 325 18.52 6.05 14.12
N PRO A 326 19.58 5.53 13.48
CA PRO A 326 20.42 4.55 14.14
C PRO A 326 20.81 5.16 15.48
N PHE A 327 20.56 4.44 16.57
CA PHE A 327 20.99 4.85 17.90
C PHE A 327 22.46 5.26 17.76
N ALA A 328 22.75 6.55 17.95
CA ALA A 328 24.13 7.02 18.02
C ALA A 328 24.77 6.26 19.18
N ALA A 329 25.77 5.43 18.84
CA ALA A 329 26.58 4.70 19.80
C ALA A 329 27.69 5.60 20.34
#